data_AF-A0A511YSQ5-F1
#
_entry.id   AF-A0A511YSQ5-F1
#
_cell.length_a   1.000
_cell.length_b   1.000
_cell.length_c   1.000
_cell.angle_alpha   90.00
_cell.angle_beta   90.00
_cell.angle_gamma   90.00
#
_symmetry.space_group_name_H-M   'P 1'
#
loop_
_entity.id
_entity.type
_entity.pdbx_description
1 polymer ?
#
loop_
_entity_poly.entity_id
_entity_poly.type
_entity_poly.pdbx_seq_one_letter_code
_entity_poly.pdbx_strand_id
1 'polypeptide(L)'
;MINRSNVCHWKMSEQNINSEFVPNFLEDLSFKIQKKTVVALDNASVHRSRLVKQNRAHWEQRGLFIFFLPPYSPHLNMAEALWRKLKTE
;
A
#
# COMPACT_ATOMS: atom_id res chain seq x y z
N MET A 1 -2.19 4.83 2.58
CA MET A 1 -3.09 4.25 1.55
C MET A 1 -4.44 4.92 1.62
N ILE A 2 -5.07 5.20 0.48
CA ILE A 2 -6.42 5.77 0.40
C ILE A 2 -7.37 4.74 -0.20
N ASN A 3 -8.56 4.59 0.38
CA ASN A 3 -9.59 3.69 -0.17
C ASN A 3 -10.58 4.44 -1.07
N ARG A 4 -11.50 3.71 -1.71
CA ARG A 4 -12.51 4.28 -2.61
C ARG A 4 -13.56 5.17 -1.92
N SER A 5 -13.65 5.10 -0.59
CA SER A 5 -14.49 5.98 0.24
C SER A 5 -13.72 7.21 0.75
N ASN A 6 -12.55 7.50 0.16
CA ASN A 6 -11.65 8.58 0.55
C ASN A 6 -11.14 8.52 2.00
N VAL A 7 -11.19 7.34 2.64
CA VAL A 7 -10.59 7.14 3.96
C VAL A 7 -9.09 6.87 3.79
N CYS A 8 -8.29 7.69 4.45
CA CYS A 8 -6.83 7.57 4.48
C CYS A 8 -6.38 6.71 5.65
N HIS A 9 -5.72 5.59 5.34
CA HIS A 9 -4.96 4.79 6.29
C HIS A 9 -3.49 5.19 6.21
N TRP A 10 -3.00 5.87 7.23
CA TRP A 10 -1.62 6.36 7.28
C TRP A 10 -0.89 5.78 8.49
N LYS A 11 0.42 5.67 8.36
CA LYS A 11 1.35 5.32 9.43
C LYS A 11 2.51 6.28 9.26
N MET A 12 2.86 6.98 10.32
CA MET A 12 4.01 7.89 10.35
C MET A 12 5.13 7.23 11.14
N SER A 13 6.37 7.51 10.76
CA SER A 13 7.54 7.17 11.53
C SER A 13 8.53 8.32 11.43
N GLU A 14 9.15 8.64 12.56
CA GLU A 14 10.29 9.56 12.64
C GLU A 14 11.62 8.83 12.42
N GLN A 15 11.58 7.49 12.33
CA GLN A 15 12.74 6.65 12.04
C GLN A 15 12.90 6.46 10.52
N ASN A 16 14.10 6.01 10.11
CA ASN A 16 14.34 5.64 8.73
C ASN A 16 13.33 4.58 8.26
N ILE A 17 12.64 4.87 7.16
CA ILE A 17 11.74 3.92 6.50
C ILE A 17 12.60 2.76 5.98
N ASN A 18 12.62 1.66 6.75
CA ASN A 18 13.36 0.46 6.40
C ASN A 18 12.48 -0.53 5.60
N SER A 19 13.04 -1.66 5.21
CA SER A 19 12.34 -2.69 4.42
C SER A 19 11.16 -3.36 5.14
N GLU A 20 11.00 -3.13 6.44
CA GLU A 20 9.96 -3.72 7.29
C GLU A 20 8.75 -2.80 7.45
N PHE A 21 8.90 -1.49 7.24
CA PHE A 21 7.84 -0.52 7.43
C PHE A 21 6.58 -0.84 6.61
N VAL A 22 6.74 -1.09 5.31
CA VAL A 22 5.64 -1.43 4.40
C VAL A 22 5.02 -2.79 4.76
N PRO A 23 5.79 -3.89 4.94
CA PRO A 23 5.25 -5.16 5.42
C PRO A 23 4.45 -5.04 6.71
N ASN A 24 4.96 -4.32 7.72
CA ASN A 24 4.26 -4.17 8.99
C ASN A 24 2.94 -3.41 8.83
N PHE A 25 2.91 -2.40 7.96
CA PHE A 25 1.67 -1.70 7.64
C PHE A 25 0.64 -2.62 6.95
N LEU A 26 1.09 -3.43 5.98
CA LEU A 26 0.24 -4.40 5.28
C LEU A 26 -0.27 -5.50 6.22
N GLU A 27 0.58 -5.92 7.16
CA GLU A 27 0.23 -6.89 8.19
C GLU A 27 -0.88 -6.36 9.09
N ASP A 28 -0.69 -5.16 9.66
CA ASP A 28 -1.71 -4.45 10.44
C ASP A 28 -3.02 -4.29 9.67
N LEU A 29 -2.95 -4.00 8.37
CA LEU A 29 -4.11 -3.85 7.50
C LEU A 29 -4.81 -5.18 7.28
N SER A 30 -4.06 -6.28 7.11
CA SER A 30 -4.61 -7.62 6.87
C SER A 30 -5.54 -8.09 8.00
N PHE A 31 -5.31 -7.65 9.24
CA PHE A 31 -6.17 -7.96 10.39
C PHE A 31 -7.42 -7.08 10.47
N LYS A 32 -7.43 -5.91 9.83
CA LYS A 32 -8.52 -4.92 9.92
C LYS A 32 -9.55 -5.05 8.81
N ILE A 33 -9.21 -5.74 7.73
CA ILE A 33 -10.12 -5.90 6.59
C ILE A 33 -11.26 -6.88 6.94
N GLN A 34 -12.48 -6.54 6.54
CA GLN A 34 -13.67 -7.37 6.73
C GLN A 34 -14.17 -8.01 5.43
N LYS A 35 -13.56 -7.63 4.30
CA LYS A 35 -13.91 -8.10 2.96
C LYS A 35 -12.64 -8.26 2.14
N LYS A 36 -12.74 -9.04 1.07
CA LYS A 36 -11.65 -9.17 0.08
C LYS A 36 -11.21 -7.77 -0.37
N THR A 37 -9.95 -7.47 -0.16
CA THR A 37 -9.36 -6.15 -0.35
C THR A 37 -8.16 -6.28 -1.24
N VAL A 38 -8.12 -5.48 -2.31
CA VAL A 38 -6.98 -5.39 -3.21
C VAL A 38 -6.25 -4.07 -2.94
N VAL A 39 -4.98 -4.17 -2.57
CA VAL A 39 -4.07 -3.03 -2.43
C VAL A 39 -3.31 -2.87 -3.73
N ALA A 40 -3.56 -1.75 -4.42
CA ALA A 40 -2.77 -1.34 -5.58
C ALA A 40 -1.54 -0.57 -5.10
N LEU A 41 -0.34 -1.09 -5.38
CA LEU A 41 0.95 -0.47 -5.10
C LEU A 41 1.60 -0.03 -6.41
N ASP A 42 2.35 1.07 -6.36
CA ASP A 42 3.25 1.42 -7.45
C ASP A 42 4.53 0.55 -7.40
N ASN A 43 5.45 0.82 -8.32
CA ASN A 43 6.66 0.02 -8.46
C ASN A 43 7.85 0.53 -7.63
N ALA A 44 7.60 1.34 -6.59
CA ALA A 44 8.66 1.80 -5.70
C ALA A 44 9.41 0.62 -5.05
N SER A 45 10.72 0.75 -4.88
CA SER A 45 11.59 -0.30 -4.35
C SER A 45 11.15 -0.78 -2.96
N VAL A 46 10.63 0.13 -2.14
CA VAL A 46 10.11 -0.14 -0.78
C VAL A 46 8.92 -1.12 -0.78
N HIS A 47 8.13 -1.19 -1.86
CA HIS A 47 7.02 -2.12 -1.99
C HIS A 47 7.44 -3.51 -2.48
N ARG A 48 8.66 -3.66 -2.99
CA ARG A 48 9.18 -4.92 -3.55
C ARG A 48 10.16 -5.63 -2.61
N SER A 49 10.13 -5.30 -1.32
CA SER A 49 11.01 -5.93 -0.33
C SER A 49 10.78 -7.45 -0.27
N ARG A 50 11.84 -8.19 0.10
CA ARG A 50 11.76 -9.66 0.25
C ARG A 50 10.65 -10.07 1.23
N LEU A 51 10.43 -9.28 2.28
CA LEU A 51 9.39 -9.51 3.27
C LEU A 51 7.98 -9.40 2.67
N VAL A 52 7.73 -8.43 1.79
CA VAL A 52 6.45 -8.34 1.06
C VAL A 52 6.18 -9.61 0.26
N LYS A 53 7.21 -10.14 -0.42
CA LYS A 53 7.08 -11.38 -1.21
C LYS A 53 6.78 -12.59 -0.32
N GLN A 54 7.45 -12.71 0.82
CA GLN A 54 7.29 -13.82 1.76
C GLN A 54 5.93 -13.82 2.45
N ASN A 55 5.41 -12.65 2.81
CA ASN A 55 4.14 -12.53 3.54
C ASN A 55 2.90 -12.51 2.63
N ARG A 56 3.09 -12.39 1.31
CA ARG A 56 1.99 -12.29 0.34
C ARG A 56 0.96 -13.42 0.49
N ALA A 57 1.41 -14.67 0.55
CA ALA A 57 0.51 -15.82 0.68
C ALA A 57 -0.33 -15.78 1.98
N HIS A 58 0.28 -15.34 3.09
CA HIS A 58 -0.41 -15.20 4.38
C HIS A 58 -1.47 -14.10 4.32
N TRP A 59 -1.16 -12.97 3.66
CA TRP A 59 -2.13 -11.89 3.47
C TRP A 59 -3.28 -12.30 2.55
N GLU A 60 -2.99 -13.03 1.48
CA GLU A 60 -4.01 -13.54 0.55
C GLU A 60 -4.98 -14.50 1.26
N GLN A 61 -4.50 -15.35 2.18
CA GLN A 61 -5.35 -16.18 3.03
C GLN A 61 -6.27 -15.36 3.95
N ARG A 62 -5.84 -14.18 4.38
CA ARG A 62 -6.65 -13.22 5.15
C ARG A 62 -7.54 -12.34 4.28
N GLY A 63 -7.51 -12.52 2.96
CA GLY A 63 -8.31 -11.75 2.01
C GLY A 63 -7.68 -10.43 1.56
N LEU A 64 -6.41 -10.19 1.87
CA LEU A 64 -5.64 -9.02 1.42
C LEU A 64 -4.78 -9.41 0.21
N PHE A 65 -5.07 -8.84 -0.95
CA PHE A 65 -4.37 -9.11 -2.20
C PHE A 65 -3.53 -7.90 -2.59
N ILE A 66 -2.32 -8.16 -3.10
CA ILE A 66 -1.43 -7.11 -3.58
C ILE A 66 -1.43 -7.12 -5.11
N PHE A 67 -1.70 -5.95 -5.69
CA PHE A 67 -1.61 -5.70 -7.12
C PHE A 67 -0.57 -4.61 -7.37
N PHE A 68 0.38 -4.86 -8.26
CA PHE A 68 1.34 -3.84 -8.69
C PHE A 68 0.83 -3.18 -9.97
N LEU A 69 0.80 -1.85 -9.98
CA LEU A 69 0.41 -1.09 -11.16
C LEU A 69 1.40 -1.33 -12.32
N PRO A 70 0.94 -1.27 -13.58
CA PRO A 70 1.83 -1.28 -14.72
C PRO A 70 2.84 -0.10 -14.63
N PRO A 71 4.07 -0.27 -15.16
CA PRO A 71 5.07 0.80 -15.17
C PRO A 71 4.53 2.08 -15.80
N TYR A 72 5.00 3.23 -15.34
CA TYR A 72 4.65 4.56 -15.89
C TYR A 72 3.15 4.83 -15.99
N SER A 73 2.34 4.31 -15.06
CA SER A 73 0.88 4.51 -15.03
C SER A 73 0.40 5.35 -13.84
N PRO A 74 0.89 6.60 -13.69
CA PRO A 74 0.56 7.49 -12.57
C PRO A 74 -0.94 7.82 -12.48
N HIS A 75 -1.59 7.91 -13.62
CA HIS A 75 -3.03 8.19 -13.75
C HIS A 75 -3.92 7.10 -13.11
N LEU A 76 -3.39 5.90 -12.87
CA LEU A 76 -4.10 4.82 -12.16
C LEU A 76 -3.89 4.87 -10.64
N ASN A 77 -2.94 5.68 -10.16
CA ASN A 77 -2.63 5.81 -8.75
C ASN A 77 -3.46 6.92 -8.10
N MET A 78 -4.52 6.55 -7.39
CA MET A 78 -5.38 7.50 -6.67
C MET A 78 -4.60 8.36 -5.66
N ALA A 79 -3.58 7.80 -5.01
CA ALA A 79 -2.76 8.54 -4.07
C ALA A 79 -1.97 9.64 -4.78
N GLU A 80 -1.50 9.40 -6.00
CA GLU A 80 -0.76 10.40 -6.77
C GLU A 80 -1.65 11.59 -7.18
N ALA A 81 -2.90 11.31 -7.56
CA ALA A 81 -3.87 12.37 -7.84
C ALA A 81 -4.10 13.26 -6.62
N LEU A 82 -4.22 12.67 -5.42
CA LEU A 82 -4.31 13.41 -4.16
C LEU A 82 -3.05 14.23 -3.87
N TRP A 83 -1.87 13.62 -4.01
CA TRP A 83 -0.59 14.31 -3.80
C TRP A 83 -0.40 15.51 -4.73
N ARG A 84 -0.82 15.39 -6.01
CA ARG A 84 -0.78 16.53 -6.94
C ARG A 84 -1.63 17.70 -6.48
N LYS A 85 -2.81 17.44 -5.90
CA LYS A 85 -3.66 18.49 -5.34
C LYS A 85 -2.98 19.14 -4.13
N LEU A 86 -2.55 18.34 -3.16
CA LEU A 86 -1.90 18.82 -1.93
C LEU A 86 -0.62 19.65 -2.16
N LYS A 87 0.13 19.39 -3.24
CA LYS A 87 1.35 20.15 -3.57
C LYS A 87 1.09 21.46 -4.32
N THR A 88 -0.07 21.59 -4.93
CA THR A 88 -0.42 22.76 -5.77
C THR A 88 -1.14 23.84 -4.96
N GLU A 89 -1.71 23.46 -3.82
CA GLU A 89 -2.42 24.36 -2.90
C GLU A 89 -1.48 25.04 -1.90
#